data_AF-A0A9E7SNB7-F1
#
_entry.id   AF-A0A9E7SNB7-F1
#
_cell.length_a   1.000
_cell.length_b   1.000
_cell.length_c   1.000
_cell.angle_alpha   90.00
_cell.angle_beta   90.00
_cell.angle_gamma   90.00
#
_symmetry.space_group_name_H-M   'P 1'
#
loop_
_entity.id
_entity.type
_entity.pdbx_description
1 polymer ?
#
loop_
_entity_poly.entity_id
_entity_poly.type
_entity_poly.pdbx_seq_one_letter_code
_entity_poly.pdbx_strand_id
1 'polypeptide(L)'
;MKSGKRLVIEAVIVPLVAWVVIWMFLYVHPTSSIRRENFNASWLITAVVSLFLALAFIVLILKRRLRKAGHTDFKFKELPKVLERTNPENIKDLTSGIFRVVLIWGAFSSAVLINGTEKGITLAIGFALVFITVGLLLIVSMVILLMDVPSMLYESLTGKRLSPIFKEILLISLVSGGFLVLLGFVLSHPGASEIRVFHSLLKFYVNRDLYKNLLLLSALNALYGITGIFILPRRGKVGLLVLLMIALALIPLVIKIFIRLHSL
;
A
#
# COMPACT_ATOMS: atom_id res chain seq x y z
N MET A 1 12.95 -19.50 -24.01
CA MET A 1 12.21 -19.02 -22.83
C MET A 1 13.11 -19.07 -21.60
N LYS A 2 13.16 -18.03 -20.76
CA LYS A 2 13.95 -18.04 -19.51
C LYS A 2 13.31 -19.03 -18.52
N SER A 3 14.10 -19.90 -17.85
CA SER A 3 13.61 -20.79 -16.78
C SER A 3 12.97 -19.95 -15.65
N GLY A 4 11.87 -20.43 -15.07
CA GLY A 4 11.17 -19.76 -13.96
C GLY A 4 12.08 -19.46 -12.76
N LYS A 5 13.09 -20.32 -12.53
CA LYS A 5 14.15 -20.10 -11.54
C LYS A 5 14.95 -18.83 -11.84
N ARG A 6 15.33 -18.61 -13.09
CA ARG A 6 16.10 -17.42 -13.51
C ARG A 6 15.29 -16.14 -13.31
N LEU A 7 13.99 -16.17 -13.60
CA LEU A 7 13.10 -15.02 -13.41
C LEU A 7 12.97 -14.62 -11.93
N VAL A 8 12.81 -15.59 -11.03
CA VAL A 8 12.74 -15.31 -9.59
C VAL A 8 14.06 -14.76 -9.06
N ILE A 9 15.20 -15.32 -9.48
CA ILE A 9 16.53 -14.81 -9.11
C ILE A 9 16.72 -13.38 -9.63
N GLU A 10 16.36 -13.12 -10.89
CA GLU A 10 16.46 -11.80 -11.51
C GLU A 10 15.59 -10.77 -10.76
N ALA A 11 14.38 -11.13 -10.33
CA ALA A 11 13.53 -10.25 -9.53
C ALA A 11 14.05 -9.94 -8.12
N VAL A 12 14.96 -10.75 -7.57
CA VAL A 12 15.63 -10.42 -6.31
C VAL A 12 16.90 -9.62 -6.58
N ILE A 13 17.74 -10.07 -7.52
CA ILE A 13 19.07 -9.48 -7.78
C ILE A 13 18.96 -8.08 -8.38
N VAL A 14 18.12 -7.88 -9.40
CA VAL A 14 18.02 -6.58 -10.10
C VAL A 14 17.70 -5.42 -9.15
N PRO A 15 16.63 -5.47 -8.33
CA PRO A 15 16.35 -4.37 -7.40
C PRO A 15 17.40 -4.26 -6.30
N LEU A 16 18.04 -5.37 -5.89
CA LEU A 16 19.08 -5.36 -4.87
C LEU A 16 20.36 -4.66 -5.36
N VAL A 17 20.77 -4.94 -6.60
CA VAL A 17 21.88 -4.23 -7.26
C VAL A 17 21.55 -2.74 -7.39
N ALA A 18 20.33 -2.39 -7.78
CA ALA A 18 19.90 -0.99 -7.86
C ALA A 18 20.04 -0.27 -6.51
N TRP A 19 19.62 -0.90 -5.41
CA TRP A 19 19.79 -0.35 -4.07
C TRP A 19 21.25 -0.19 -3.65
N VAL A 20 22.10 -1.18 -3.93
CA VAL A 20 23.54 -1.09 -3.66
C VAL A 20 24.17 0.09 -4.41
N VAL A 21 23.82 0.27 -5.69
CA VAL A 21 24.28 1.41 -6.49
C VAL A 21 23.81 2.74 -5.90
N ILE A 22 22.54 2.84 -5.50
CA ILE A 22 21.99 4.03 -4.85
C ILE A 22 22.75 4.35 -3.55
N TRP A 23 22.97 3.35 -2.69
CA TRP A 23 23.70 3.56 -1.44
C TRP A 23 25.16 3.93 -1.66
N MET A 24 25.82 3.30 -2.64
CA MET A 24 27.19 3.66 -3.01
C MET A 24 27.26 5.11 -3.50
N PHE A 25 26.29 5.54 -4.32
CA PHE A 25 26.20 6.92 -4.77
C PHE A 25 26.02 7.90 -3.62
N LEU A 26 25.10 7.60 -2.69
CA LEU A 26 24.86 8.43 -1.48
C LEU A 26 26.07 8.47 -0.53
N TYR A 27 26.87 7.41 -0.49
CA TYR A 27 28.09 7.36 0.30
C TYR A 27 29.21 8.23 -0.32
N VAL A 28 29.39 8.15 -1.64
CA VAL A 28 30.40 8.94 -2.36
C VAL A 28 30.02 10.43 -2.37
N HIS A 29 28.75 10.74 -2.65
CA HIS A 29 28.20 12.10 -2.71
C HIS A 29 27.17 12.33 -1.60
N PRO A 30 27.62 12.53 -0.35
CA PRO A 30 26.73 12.85 0.75
C PRO A 30 26.03 14.20 0.49
N THR A 31 24.72 14.23 0.61
CA THR A 31 23.95 15.48 0.62
C THR A 31 24.07 16.15 1.99
N SER A 32 23.77 17.44 2.09
CA SER A 32 23.83 18.19 3.36
C SER A 32 23.00 17.58 4.50
N SER A 33 21.99 16.76 4.17
CA SER A 33 21.15 16.02 5.10
C SER A 33 21.62 14.59 5.41
N ILE A 34 22.56 14.03 4.64
CA ILE A 34 23.04 12.63 4.77
C ILE A 34 24.54 12.66 5.03
N ARG A 35 24.95 12.50 6.30
CA ARG A 35 26.37 12.45 6.67
C ARG A 35 26.93 11.06 6.42
N ARG A 36 28.21 10.96 6.03
CA ARG A 36 28.90 9.66 5.89
C ARG A 36 28.89 8.83 7.19
N GLU A 37 28.86 9.52 8.33
CA GLU A 37 28.72 8.95 9.68
C GLU A 37 27.45 8.11 9.86
N ASN A 38 26.42 8.35 9.03
CA ASN A 38 25.18 7.58 9.06
C ASN A 38 25.36 6.16 8.49
N PHE A 39 26.41 5.89 7.71
CA PHE A 39 26.73 4.54 7.24
C PHE A 39 27.52 3.74 8.29
N ASN A 40 26.92 3.57 9.47
CA ASN A 40 27.50 2.82 10.58
C ASN A 40 27.28 1.31 10.41
N ALA A 41 28.27 0.49 10.78
CA ALA A 41 28.23 -0.97 10.74
C ALA A 41 26.99 -1.54 11.45
N SER A 42 26.58 -0.97 12.59
CA SER A 42 25.38 -1.40 13.33
C SER A 42 24.08 -1.24 12.51
N TRP A 43 23.97 -0.16 11.74
CA TRP A 43 22.77 0.13 10.94
C TRP A 43 22.77 -0.71 9.66
N LEU A 44 23.96 -0.98 9.11
CA LEU A 44 24.14 -1.93 8.01
C LEU A 44 23.74 -3.36 8.43
N ILE A 45 24.15 -3.80 9.62
CA ILE A 45 23.74 -5.10 10.18
C ILE A 45 22.20 -5.16 10.28
N THR A 46 21.56 -4.09 10.76
CA THR A 46 20.10 -4.03 10.87
C THR A 46 19.42 -4.13 9.49
N ALA A 47 19.94 -3.42 8.48
CA ALA A 47 19.46 -3.52 7.10
C ALA A 47 19.62 -4.95 6.55
N VAL A 48 20.76 -5.60 6.80
CA VAL A 48 21.02 -6.98 6.37
C VAL A 48 20.09 -7.97 7.09
N VAL A 49 19.90 -7.86 8.40
CA VAL A 49 18.95 -8.70 9.15
C VAL A 49 17.52 -8.52 8.61
N SER A 50 17.13 -7.28 8.30
CA SER A 50 15.81 -7.01 7.70
C SER A 50 15.65 -7.62 6.30
N LEU A 51 16.74 -7.76 5.53
CA LEU A 51 16.73 -8.44 4.24
C LEU A 51 16.40 -9.92 4.39
N PHE A 52 17.01 -10.59 5.38
CA PHE A 52 16.70 -12.00 5.66
C PHE A 52 15.23 -12.19 6.07
N LEU A 53 14.67 -11.27 6.85
CA LEU A 53 13.25 -11.25 7.18
C LEU A 53 12.38 -11.07 5.93
N ALA A 54 12.73 -10.14 5.03
CA ALA A 54 12.02 -9.92 3.78
C ALA A 54 12.09 -11.15 2.85
N LEU A 55 13.24 -11.80 2.75
CA LEU A 55 13.43 -13.03 1.97
C LEU A 55 12.62 -14.20 2.56
N ALA A 56 12.62 -14.36 3.89
CA ALA A 56 11.78 -15.35 4.56
C ALA A 56 10.28 -15.10 4.29
N PHE A 57 9.84 -13.84 4.30
CA PHE A 57 8.48 -13.46 3.97
C PHE A 57 8.12 -13.77 2.50
N ILE A 58 9.01 -13.43 1.56
CA ILE A 58 8.88 -13.78 0.14
C ILE A 58 8.68 -15.29 -0.01
N VAL A 59 9.53 -16.07 0.65
CA VAL A 59 9.48 -17.53 0.64
C VAL A 59 8.14 -18.06 1.18
N LEU A 60 7.63 -17.49 2.27
CA LEU A 60 6.32 -17.87 2.83
C LEU A 60 5.17 -17.56 1.89
N ILE A 61 5.16 -16.37 1.27
CA ILE A 61 4.15 -15.98 0.27
C ILE A 61 4.22 -16.92 -0.93
N LEU A 62 5.43 -17.20 -1.41
CA LEU A 62 5.69 -18.08 -2.53
C LEU A 62 5.10 -19.47 -2.27
N LYS A 63 5.39 -20.05 -1.10
CA LYS A 63 4.81 -21.34 -0.66
C LYS A 63 3.28 -21.29 -0.62
N ARG A 64 2.69 -20.23 -0.06
CA ARG A 64 1.24 -20.08 0.06
C ARG A 64 0.56 -19.94 -1.30
N ARG A 65 1.16 -19.19 -2.24
CA ARG A 65 0.64 -19.03 -3.61
C ARG A 65 0.74 -20.32 -4.42
N LEU A 66 1.86 -21.04 -4.33
CA LEU A 66 2.04 -22.33 -4.99
C LEU A 66 1.06 -23.40 -4.44
N ARG A 67 0.77 -23.38 -3.13
CA ARG A 67 -0.29 -24.22 -2.54
C ARG A 67 -1.66 -23.92 -3.13
N LYS A 68 -2.01 -22.64 -3.32
CA LYS A 68 -3.28 -22.24 -3.97
C LYS A 68 -3.34 -22.64 -5.45
N ALA A 69 -2.20 -22.78 -6.12
CA ALA A 69 -2.10 -23.24 -7.50
C ALA A 69 -2.14 -24.78 -7.65
N GLY A 70 -2.44 -25.53 -6.58
CA GLY A 70 -2.59 -26.99 -6.61
C GLY A 70 -1.32 -27.77 -6.28
N HIS A 71 -0.26 -27.13 -5.76
CA HIS A 71 0.96 -27.80 -5.34
C HIS A 71 1.03 -27.86 -3.81
N THR A 72 0.42 -28.89 -3.21
CA THR A 72 0.17 -28.98 -1.77
C THR A 72 1.35 -29.47 -0.93
N ASP A 73 2.17 -30.39 -1.45
CA ASP A 73 3.19 -31.14 -0.68
C ASP A 73 4.56 -31.19 -1.37
N PHE A 74 5.16 -30.03 -1.66
CA PHE A 74 6.54 -29.98 -2.13
C PHE A 74 7.50 -29.51 -1.02
N LYS A 75 8.64 -30.20 -0.89
CA LYS A 75 9.71 -29.80 0.04
C LYS A 75 10.43 -28.57 -0.50
N PHE A 76 11.07 -27.79 0.38
CA PHE A 76 11.86 -26.61 -0.02
C PHE A 76 12.92 -26.90 -1.08
N LYS A 77 13.50 -28.11 -1.09
CA LYS A 77 14.45 -28.55 -2.11
C LYS A 77 13.82 -28.75 -3.51
N GLU A 78 12.51 -28.93 -3.59
CA GLU A 78 11.77 -29.16 -4.84
C GLU A 78 11.20 -27.88 -5.43
N LEU A 79 11.26 -26.77 -4.68
CA LEU A 79 10.82 -25.43 -5.08
C LEU A 79 11.36 -25.01 -6.47
N PRO A 80 12.63 -25.25 -6.84
CA PRO A 80 13.14 -24.93 -8.17
C PRO A 80 12.46 -25.76 -9.28
N LYS A 81 12.21 -27.04 -9.03
CA LYS A 81 11.55 -27.94 -9.99
C LYS A 81 10.08 -27.59 -10.18
N VAL A 82 9.42 -27.14 -9.11
CA VAL A 82 8.02 -26.69 -9.14
C VAL A 82 7.89 -25.37 -9.90
N LEU A 83 8.85 -24.44 -9.70
CA LEU A 83 8.91 -23.17 -10.43
C LEU A 83 9.14 -23.34 -11.94
N GLU A 84 9.78 -24.41 -12.37
CA GLU A 84 9.95 -24.72 -13.80
C GLU A 84 8.69 -25.33 -14.44
N ARG A 85 7.83 -25.98 -13.64
CA ARG A 85 6.59 -26.61 -14.11
C ARG A 85 5.36 -25.69 -14.02
N THR A 86 5.48 -24.54 -13.37
CA THR A 86 4.38 -23.60 -13.16
C THR A 86 4.12 -22.76 -14.42
N ASN A 87 2.85 -22.42 -14.69
CA ASN A 87 2.49 -21.58 -15.84
C ASN A 87 3.23 -20.23 -15.86
N PRO A 88 3.66 -19.75 -17.04
CA PRO A 88 4.48 -18.54 -17.18
C PRO A 88 3.79 -17.26 -16.70
N GLU A 89 2.46 -17.14 -16.83
CA GLU A 89 1.69 -16.00 -16.30
C GLU A 89 1.73 -15.94 -14.76
N ASN A 90 1.54 -17.09 -14.09
CA ASN A 90 1.64 -17.19 -12.64
C ASN A 90 3.05 -16.86 -12.16
N ILE A 91 4.08 -17.27 -12.91
CA ILE A 91 5.48 -16.92 -12.61
C ILE A 91 5.70 -15.41 -12.77
N LYS A 92 5.15 -14.76 -13.80
CA LYS A 92 5.30 -13.31 -14.01
C LYS A 92 4.67 -12.50 -12.87
N ASP A 93 3.45 -12.85 -12.46
CA ASP A 93 2.78 -12.18 -11.33
C ASP A 93 3.54 -12.40 -10.02
N LEU A 94 4.02 -13.62 -9.79
CA LEU A 94 4.85 -13.96 -8.63
C LEU A 94 6.17 -13.17 -8.61
N THR A 95 6.86 -13.09 -9.75
CA THR A 95 8.12 -12.38 -9.94
C THR A 95 7.94 -10.88 -9.72
N SER A 96 6.84 -10.31 -10.21
CA SER A 96 6.43 -8.92 -9.94
C SER A 96 6.21 -8.66 -8.45
N GLY A 97 5.56 -9.59 -7.75
CA GLY A 97 5.38 -9.51 -6.30
C GLY A 97 6.71 -9.50 -5.53
N ILE A 98 7.63 -10.41 -5.88
CA ILE A 98 8.97 -10.50 -5.28
C ILE A 98 9.75 -9.20 -5.49
N PHE A 99 9.76 -8.71 -6.73
CA PHE A 99 10.43 -7.47 -7.10
C PHE A 99 9.93 -6.29 -6.26
N ARG A 100 8.60 -6.16 -6.09
CA ARG A 100 7.99 -5.11 -5.25
C ARG A 100 8.40 -5.23 -3.78
N VAL A 101 8.45 -6.45 -3.22
CA VAL A 101 8.86 -6.64 -1.83
C VAL A 101 10.31 -6.22 -1.61
N VAL A 102 11.22 -6.56 -2.55
CA VAL A 102 12.63 -6.14 -2.46
C VAL A 102 12.77 -4.63 -2.62
N LEU A 103 11.98 -3.99 -3.48
CA LEU A 103 11.94 -2.53 -3.58
C LEU A 103 11.49 -1.87 -2.26
N ILE A 104 10.42 -2.37 -1.65
CA ILE A 104 9.91 -1.86 -0.36
C ILE A 104 10.97 -2.06 0.74
N TRP A 105 11.63 -3.22 0.77
CA TRP A 105 12.72 -3.49 1.70
C TRP A 105 13.87 -2.50 1.55
N GLY A 106 14.28 -2.17 0.31
CA GLY A 106 15.39 -1.24 0.13
C GLY A 106 15.02 0.21 0.48
N ALA A 107 13.76 0.62 0.30
CA ALA A 107 13.27 1.90 0.80
C ALA A 107 13.28 1.96 2.33
N PHE A 108 12.81 0.89 2.99
CA PHE A 108 12.89 0.73 4.45
C PHE A 108 14.34 0.78 4.94
N SER A 109 15.23 0.01 4.29
CA SER A 109 16.65 -0.04 4.64
C SER A 109 17.34 1.30 4.44
N SER A 110 16.97 2.05 3.40
CA SER A 110 17.46 3.41 3.19
C SER A 110 17.03 4.34 4.33
N ALA A 111 15.77 4.24 4.80
CA ALA A 111 15.31 5.02 5.95
C ALA A 111 16.10 4.71 7.23
N VAL A 112 16.45 3.44 7.45
CA VAL A 112 17.29 2.98 8.57
C VAL A 112 18.73 3.46 8.45
N LEU A 113 19.34 3.35 7.27
CA LEU A 113 20.71 3.79 7.02
C LEU A 113 20.86 5.31 7.11
N ILE A 114 19.87 6.08 6.68
CA ILE A 114 19.94 7.54 6.68
C ILE A 114 19.65 8.12 8.07
N ASN A 115 18.63 7.59 8.77
CA ASN A 115 18.12 8.22 10.00
C ASN A 115 18.50 7.47 11.28
N GLY A 116 19.09 6.29 11.17
CA GLY A 116 19.35 5.38 12.30
C GLY A 116 18.26 4.34 12.50
N THR A 117 18.55 3.30 13.27
CA THR A 117 17.65 2.15 13.48
C THR A 117 16.32 2.57 14.11
N GLU A 118 16.35 3.25 15.25
CA GLU A 118 15.15 3.67 15.97
C GLU A 118 14.30 4.65 15.15
N LYS A 119 14.91 5.72 14.62
CA LYS A 119 14.21 6.73 13.82
C LYS A 119 13.75 6.19 12.46
N GLY A 120 14.56 5.35 11.81
CA GLY A 120 14.21 4.75 10.52
C GLY A 120 13.06 3.77 10.61
N ILE A 121 13.03 2.92 11.65
CA ILE A 121 11.93 1.99 11.89
C ILE A 121 10.65 2.77 12.22
N THR A 122 10.70 3.73 13.15
CA THR A 122 9.54 4.55 13.50
C THR A 122 9.01 5.35 12.31
N LEU A 123 9.89 5.90 11.47
CA LEU A 123 9.53 6.62 10.24
C LEU A 123 8.86 5.69 9.24
N ALA A 124 9.39 4.50 9.01
CA ALA A 124 8.81 3.55 8.07
C ALA A 124 7.42 3.06 8.51
N ILE A 125 7.26 2.74 9.80
CA ILE A 125 5.96 2.35 10.36
C ILE A 125 4.99 3.53 10.31
N GLY A 126 5.43 4.73 10.68
CA GLY A 126 4.64 5.96 10.60
C GLY A 126 4.18 6.23 9.17
N PHE A 127 5.08 6.16 8.19
CA PHE A 127 4.76 6.30 6.78
C PHE A 127 3.74 5.25 6.31
N ALA A 128 3.95 3.97 6.65
CA ALA A 128 3.01 2.91 6.29
C ALA A 128 1.62 3.15 6.88
N LEU A 129 1.52 3.56 8.14
CA LEU A 129 0.25 3.88 8.79
C LEU A 129 -0.43 5.08 8.15
N VAL A 130 0.30 6.16 7.87
CA VAL A 130 -0.23 7.35 7.18
C VAL A 130 -0.70 6.98 5.77
N PHE A 131 0.08 6.17 5.06
CA PHE A 131 -0.29 5.69 3.74
C PHE A 131 -1.57 4.85 3.78
N ILE A 132 -1.72 3.93 4.74
CA ILE A 132 -2.93 3.09 4.87
C ILE A 132 -4.16 3.92 5.26
N THR A 133 -4.01 4.88 6.17
CA THR A 133 -5.13 5.67 6.71
C THR A 133 -5.55 6.82 5.81
N VAL A 134 -4.59 7.52 5.20
CA VAL A 134 -4.82 8.73 4.41
C VAL A 134 -4.58 8.47 2.92
N GLY A 135 -3.41 7.90 2.59
CA GLY A 135 -2.97 7.72 1.20
C GLY A 135 -3.91 6.84 0.38
N LEU A 136 -4.20 5.63 0.87
CA LEU A 136 -5.13 4.70 0.22
C LEU A 136 -6.52 5.31 0.07
N LEU A 137 -6.98 6.02 1.08
CA LEU A 137 -8.30 6.66 1.09
C LEU A 137 -8.42 7.68 -0.05
N LEU A 138 -7.40 8.53 -0.21
CA LEU A 138 -7.33 9.51 -1.28
C LEU A 138 -7.20 8.86 -2.66
N ILE A 139 -6.36 7.82 -2.79
CA ILE A 139 -6.22 7.08 -4.05
C ILE A 139 -7.56 6.49 -4.46
N VAL A 140 -8.27 5.82 -3.54
CA VAL A 140 -9.61 5.27 -3.81
C VAL A 140 -10.57 6.36 -4.27
N SER A 141 -10.62 7.50 -3.56
CA SER A 141 -11.50 8.60 -3.95
C SER A 141 -11.16 9.19 -5.31
N MET A 142 -9.87 9.31 -5.65
CA MET A 142 -9.43 9.75 -6.98
C MET A 142 -9.80 8.74 -8.07
N VAL A 143 -9.66 7.43 -7.80
CA VAL A 143 -10.06 6.38 -8.73
C VAL A 143 -11.57 6.43 -8.99
N ILE A 144 -12.38 6.62 -7.95
CA ILE A 144 -13.83 6.81 -8.10
C ILE A 144 -14.12 7.99 -9.02
N LEU A 145 -13.50 9.16 -8.77
CA LEU A 145 -13.79 10.39 -9.50
C LEU A 145 -13.28 10.37 -10.95
N LEU A 146 -12.07 9.85 -11.17
CA LEU A 146 -11.36 9.98 -12.45
C LEU A 146 -11.51 8.77 -13.37
N MET A 147 -11.80 7.60 -12.83
CA MET A 147 -11.88 6.36 -13.61
C MET A 147 -13.26 5.74 -13.53
N ASP A 148 -13.76 5.47 -12.32
CA ASP A 148 -14.97 4.68 -12.14
C ASP A 148 -16.22 5.44 -12.60
N VAL A 149 -16.39 6.69 -12.14
CA VAL A 149 -17.54 7.53 -12.54
C VAL A 149 -17.61 7.76 -14.05
N PRO A 150 -16.52 8.15 -14.76
CA PRO A 150 -16.52 8.23 -16.21
C PRO A 150 -16.83 6.89 -16.90
N SER A 151 -16.25 5.79 -16.42
CA SER A 151 -16.49 4.46 -16.99
C SER A 151 -17.95 4.03 -16.82
N MET A 152 -18.54 4.27 -15.65
CA MET A 152 -19.94 3.96 -15.37
C MET A 152 -20.89 4.77 -16.23
N LEU A 153 -20.61 6.06 -16.46
CA LEU A 153 -21.40 6.90 -17.36
C LEU A 153 -21.32 6.37 -18.80
N TYR A 154 -20.12 6.03 -19.26
CA TYR A 154 -19.92 5.46 -20.59
C TYR A 154 -20.64 4.12 -20.77
N GLU A 155 -20.53 3.22 -19.80
CA GLU A 155 -21.16 1.90 -19.81
C GLU A 155 -22.69 1.99 -19.72
N SER A 156 -23.21 2.93 -18.94
CA SER A 156 -24.65 3.20 -18.87
C SER A 156 -25.21 3.72 -20.20
N LEU A 157 -24.42 4.46 -20.97
CA LEU A 157 -24.83 4.95 -22.29
C LEU A 157 -24.72 3.87 -23.38
N THR A 158 -23.78 2.93 -23.23
CA THR A 158 -23.53 1.85 -24.22
C THR A 158 -24.17 0.50 -23.85
N GLY A 159 -24.81 0.38 -22.69
CA GLY A 159 -25.48 -0.85 -22.24
C GLY A 159 -24.52 -1.98 -21.86
N LYS A 160 -23.24 -1.69 -21.62
CA LYS A 160 -22.23 -2.68 -21.22
C LYS A 160 -22.36 -3.04 -19.74
N ARG A 161 -21.91 -4.25 -19.37
CA ARG A 161 -21.92 -4.73 -17.97
C ARG A 161 -20.91 -3.96 -17.12
N LEU A 162 -21.40 -3.52 -15.96
CA LEU A 162 -20.64 -2.79 -14.95
C LEU A 162 -19.52 -3.64 -14.34
N SER A 163 -18.33 -3.04 -14.22
CA SER A 163 -17.14 -3.72 -13.70
C SER A 163 -17.21 -3.99 -12.19
N PRO A 164 -16.56 -5.06 -11.67
CA PRO A 164 -16.65 -5.50 -10.27
C PRO A 164 -15.83 -4.67 -9.25
N ILE A 165 -15.39 -3.45 -9.58
CA ILE A 165 -14.46 -2.66 -8.76
C ILE A 165 -15.08 -2.20 -7.41
N PHE A 166 -16.41 -2.13 -7.29
CA PHE A 166 -17.12 -1.70 -6.07
C PHE A 166 -16.74 -2.47 -4.81
N LYS A 167 -16.44 -3.77 -4.93
CA LYS A 167 -16.04 -4.60 -3.79
C LYS A 167 -14.68 -4.19 -3.23
N GLU A 168 -13.76 -3.84 -4.11
CA GLU A 168 -12.40 -3.42 -3.74
C GLU A 168 -12.45 -2.03 -3.09
N ILE A 169 -13.21 -1.11 -3.68
CA ILE A 169 -13.47 0.22 -3.11
C ILE A 169 -14.04 0.10 -1.69
N LEU A 170 -15.05 -0.75 -1.49
CA LEU A 170 -15.68 -0.96 -0.19
C LEU A 170 -14.67 -1.52 0.83
N LEU A 171 -13.92 -2.55 0.46
CA LEU A 171 -13.00 -3.22 1.37
C LEU A 171 -11.87 -2.28 1.80
N ILE A 172 -11.26 -1.56 0.86
CA ILE A 172 -10.18 -0.61 1.18
C ILE A 172 -10.72 0.51 2.08
N SER A 173 -11.91 1.04 1.77
CA SER A 173 -12.53 2.11 2.56
C SER A 173 -12.87 1.66 3.99
N LEU A 174 -13.39 0.44 4.16
CA LEU A 174 -13.67 -0.10 5.50
C LEU A 174 -12.39 -0.35 6.30
N VAL A 175 -11.34 -0.87 5.65
CA VAL A 175 -10.05 -1.10 6.33
C VAL A 175 -9.45 0.24 6.76
N SER A 176 -9.33 1.22 5.86
CA SER A 176 -8.79 2.54 6.18
C SER A 176 -9.64 3.28 7.23
N GLY A 177 -10.97 3.23 7.12
CA GLY A 177 -11.88 3.79 8.11
C GLY A 177 -11.77 3.12 9.48
N GLY A 178 -11.66 1.79 9.51
CA GLY A 178 -11.43 1.03 10.74
C GLY A 178 -10.11 1.41 11.42
N PHE A 179 -9.04 1.60 10.65
CA PHE A 179 -7.78 2.11 11.17
C PHE A 179 -7.90 3.53 11.72
N LEU A 180 -8.66 4.42 11.06
CA LEU A 180 -8.92 5.78 11.57
C LEU A 180 -9.67 5.74 12.91
N VAL A 181 -10.71 4.91 13.04
CA VAL A 181 -11.46 4.75 14.30
C VAL A 181 -10.57 4.18 15.40
N LEU A 182 -9.78 3.15 15.09
CA LEU A 182 -8.84 2.55 16.03
C LEU A 182 -7.77 3.57 16.47
N LEU A 183 -7.28 4.39 15.55
CA LEU A 183 -6.38 5.50 15.86
C LEU A 183 -7.05 6.49 16.82
N GLY A 184 -8.30 6.88 16.57
CA GLY A 184 -9.05 7.76 17.45
C GLY A 184 -9.22 7.18 18.86
N PHE A 185 -9.46 5.86 18.97
CA PHE A 185 -9.59 5.17 20.25
C PHE A 185 -8.25 5.11 21.02
N VAL A 186 -7.16 4.73 20.33
CA VAL A 186 -5.82 4.67 20.92
C VAL A 186 -5.38 6.06 21.39
N LEU A 187 -5.60 7.10 20.59
CA LEU A 187 -5.20 8.47 20.92
C LEU A 187 -6.06 9.13 22.01
N SER A 188 -7.23 8.58 22.30
CA SER A 188 -8.08 9.03 23.41
C SER A 188 -7.58 8.53 24.78
N HIS A 189 -6.65 7.57 24.81
CA HIS A 189 -6.07 7.06 26.06
C HIS A 189 -4.95 7.97 26.56
N PRO A 190 -4.94 8.34 27.87
CA PRO A 190 -3.86 9.11 28.46
C PRO A 190 -2.55 8.31 28.38
N GLY A 191 -1.52 8.88 27.74
CA GLY A 191 -0.22 8.24 27.49
C GLY A 191 0.07 7.88 26.03
N ALA A 192 -0.93 7.92 25.13
CA ALA A 192 -0.74 7.59 23.72
C ALA A 192 0.19 8.57 22.96
N SER A 193 0.34 9.80 23.46
CA SER A 193 1.23 10.83 22.92
C SER A 193 2.73 10.52 23.08
N GLU A 194 3.09 9.64 24.01
CA GLU A 194 4.49 9.28 24.28
C GLU A 194 5.04 8.25 23.27
N ILE A 195 4.14 7.59 22.52
CA ILE A 195 4.52 6.59 21.52
C ILE A 195 4.94 7.30 20.23
N ARG A 196 6.26 7.39 19.99
CA ARG A 196 6.86 8.08 18.83
C ARG A 196 6.30 7.65 17.47
N VAL A 197 5.88 6.39 17.33
CA VAL A 197 5.28 5.85 16.09
C VAL A 197 3.98 6.58 15.72
N PHE A 198 3.21 7.02 16.71
CA PHE A 198 1.96 7.74 16.48
C PHE A 198 2.16 9.25 16.35
N HIS A 199 3.36 9.78 16.56
CA HIS A 199 3.59 11.23 16.52
C HIS A 199 3.23 11.84 15.14
N SER A 200 3.54 11.14 14.04
CA SER A 200 3.13 11.55 12.69
C SER A 200 1.61 11.51 12.50
N LEU A 201 0.92 10.59 13.17
CA LEU A 201 -0.54 10.43 13.08
C LEU A 201 -1.29 11.37 14.02
N LEU A 202 -0.65 11.76 15.13
CA LEU A 202 -1.12 12.76 16.08
C LEU A 202 -1.36 14.10 15.39
N LYS A 203 -0.50 14.51 14.45
CA LYS A 203 -0.71 15.73 13.66
C LYS A 203 -2.07 15.72 12.92
N PHE A 204 -2.48 14.56 12.40
CA PHE A 204 -3.75 14.41 11.72
C PHE A 204 -4.95 14.36 12.67
N TYR A 205 -4.79 13.76 13.86
CA TYR A 205 -5.85 13.72 14.89
C TYR A 205 -6.05 15.07 15.60
N VAL A 206 -4.95 15.79 15.89
CA VAL A 206 -4.98 17.14 16.51
C VAL A 206 -5.76 18.11 15.62
N ASN A 207 -5.64 17.99 14.29
CA ASN A 207 -6.52 18.69 13.36
C ASN A 207 -7.87 17.95 13.27
N ARG A 208 -8.75 18.20 14.25
CA ARG A 208 -10.08 17.57 14.37
C ARG A 208 -10.89 17.63 13.07
N ASP A 209 -10.77 18.71 12.32
CA ASP A 209 -11.52 18.84 11.08
C ASP A 209 -10.94 17.98 9.95
N LEU A 210 -9.62 17.79 9.89
CA LEU A 210 -9.01 16.88 8.92
C LEU A 210 -9.36 15.43 9.26
N TYR A 211 -9.29 15.03 10.53
CA TYR A 211 -9.74 13.71 10.97
C TYR A 211 -11.22 13.45 10.64
N LYS A 212 -12.09 14.43 10.92
CA LYS A 212 -13.51 14.37 10.55
C LYS A 212 -13.71 14.23 9.04
N ASN A 213 -12.98 15.00 8.24
CA ASN A 213 -13.07 14.91 6.78
C ASN A 213 -12.57 13.54 6.27
N LEU A 214 -11.51 12.99 6.84
CA LEU A 214 -11.01 11.66 6.47
C LEU A 214 -12.01 10.56 6.81
N LEU A 215 -12.63 10.60 8.00
CA LEU A 215 -13.72 9.68 8.34
C LEU A 215 -14.90 9.82 7.37
N LEU A 216 -15.27 11.05 7.01
CA LEU A 216 -16.37 11.31 6.09
C LEU A 216 -16.04 10.85 4.66
N LEU A 217 -14.79 11.00 4.22
CA LEU A 217 -14.30 10.46 2.94
C LEU A 217 -14.40 8.93 2.93
N SER A 218 -13.99 8.29 4.03
CA SER A 218 -14.09 6.85 4.20
C SER A 218 -15.53 6.35 4.17
N ALA A 219 -16.44 7.06 4.83
CA ALA A 219 -17.86 6.74 4.84
C ALA A 219 -18.48 6.90 3.45
N LEU A 220 -18.16 7.98 2.72
CA LEU A 220 -18.64 8.21 1.36
C LEU A 220 -18.12 7.16 0.38
N ASN A 221 -16.83 6.81 0.43
CA ASN A 221 -16.28 5.75 -0.43
C ASN A 221 -16.91 4.38 -0.12
N ALA A 222 -17.13 4.06 1.17
CA ALA A 222 -17.82 2.83 1.56
C ALA A 222 -19.29 2.83 1.09
N LEU A 223 -20.00 3.95 1.24
CA LEU A 223 -21.36 4.11 0.76
C LEU A 223 -21.44 3.97 -0.77
N TYR A 224 -20.45 4.51 -1.49
CA TYR A 224 -20.30 4.34 -2.93
C TYR A 224 -20.17 2.85 -3.29
N GLY A 225 -19.28 2.12 -2.63
CA GLY A 225 -19.11 0.68 -2.83
C GLY A 225 -20.38 -0.13 -2.52
N ILE A 226 -21.07 0.15 -1.41
CA ILE A 226 -22.34 -0.50 -1.04
C ILE A 226 -23.42 -0.23 -2.09
N THR A 227 -23.56 1.02 -2.52
CA THR A 227 -24.56 1.43 -3.52
C THR A 227 -24.30 0.74 -4.86
N GLY A 228 -23.03 0.65 -5.27
CA GLY A 228 -22.62 -0.05 -6.49
C GLY A 228 -22.90 -1.56 -6.45
N ILE A 229 -22.76 -2.20 -5.29
CA ILE A 229 -23.02 -3.65 -5.13
C ILE A 229 -24.52 -3.95 -5.05
N PHE A 230 -25.29 -3.17 -4.28
CA PHE A 230 -26.67 -3.53 -3.93
C PHE A 230 -27.74 -2.77 -4.71
N ILE A 231 -27.55 -1.48 -4.96
CA ILE A 231 -28.60 -0.60 -5.49
C ILE A 231 -28.51 -0.54 -7.02
N LEU A 232 -27.31 -0.44 -7.57
CA LEU A 232 -27.10 -0.34 -9.01
C LEU A 232 -27.63 -1.56 -9.79
N PRO A 233 -27.41 -2.82 -9.38
CA PRO A 233 -27.93 -3.97 -10.13
C PRO A 233 -29.45 -4.12 -10.04
N ARG A 234 -30.06 -3.61 -8.95
CA ARG A 234 -31.51 -3.75 -8.68
C ARG A 234 -32.34 -2.60 -9.25
N ARG A 235 -31.81 -1.38 -9.25
CA ARG A 235 -32.55 -0.15 -9.60
C ARG A 235 -31.90 0.69 -10.70
N GLY A 236 -30.92 0.15 -11.43
CA GLY A 236 -30.36 0.70 -12.67
C GLY A 236 -30.17 2.21 -12.66
N LYS A 237 -31.12 2.94 -13.26
CA LYS A 237 -31.12 4.41 -13.37
C LYS A 237 -31.10 5.14 -12.02
N VAL A 238 -31.86 4.66 -11.02
CA VAL A 238 -31.88 5.26 -9.68
C VAL A 238 -30.56 5.00 -8.95
N GLY A 239 -29.99 3.81 -9.10
CA GLY A 239 -28.68 3.50 -8.52
C GLY A 239 -27.57 4.37 -9.11
N LEU A 240 -27.62 4.63 -10.41
CA LEU A 240 -26.67 5.52 -11.07
C LEU A 240 -26.79 6.96 -10.58
N LEU A 241 -28.00 7.50 -10.43
CA LEU A 241 -28.23 8.83 -9.86
C LEU A 241 -27.67 8.96 -8.45
N VAL A 242 -27.89 7.96 -7.59
CA VAL A 242 -27.36 7.96 -6.22
C VAL A 242 -25.83 7.94 -6.22
N LEU A 243 -25.20 7.11 -7.06
CA LEU A 243 -23.75 7.07 -7.19
C LEU A 243 -23.17 8.40 -7.68
N LEU A 244 -23.86 9.07 -8.61
CA LEU A 244 -23.44 10.35 -9.15
C LEU A 244 -23.55 11.46 -8.10
N MET A 245 -24.58 11.44 -7.27
CA MET A 245 -24.67 12.34 -6.11
C MET A 245 -23.55 12.10 -5.09
N ILE A 246 -23.21 10.84 -4.81
CA ILE A 246 -22.08 10.49 -3.93
C ILE A 246 -20.76 10.98 -4.54
N ALA A 247 -20.54 10.78 -5.84
CA ALA A 247 -19.36 11.27 -6.55
C ALA A 247 -19.26 12.79 -6.50
N LEU A 248 -20.36 13.52 -6.72
CA LEU A 248 -20.41 14.98 -6.59
C LEU A 248 -20.07 15.44 -5.16
N ALA A 249 -20.49 14.69 -4.13
CA ALA A 249 -20.13 14.97 -2.74
C ALA A 249 -18.65 14.67 -2.42
N LEU A 250 -18.02 13.73 -3.13
CA LEU A 250 -16.60 13.41 -2.97
C LEU A 250 -15.68 14.54 -3.44
N ILE A 251 -16.01 15.22 -4.54
CA ILE A 251 -15.19 16.30 -5.14
C ILE A 251 -14.79 17.39 -4.13
N PRO A 252 -15.74 18.11 -3.48
CA PRO A 252 -15.39 19.19 -2.56
C PRO A 252 -14.66 18.67 -1.32
N LEU A 253 -14.88 17.40 -0.94
CA LEU A 253 -14.27 16.80 0.23
C LEU A 253 -12.81 16.43 -0.01
N VAL A 254 -12.51 15.85 -1.18
CA VAL A 254 -11.15 15.56 -1.63
C VAL A 254 -10.34 16.86 -1.73
N ILE A 255 -10.91 17.92 -2.33
CA ILE A 255 -10.25 19.23 -2.41
C ILE A 255 -9.96 19.79 -1.02
N LYS A 256 -10.93 19.77 -0.10
CA LYS A 256 -10.74 20.23 1.29
C LYS A 256 -9.64 19.47 2.02
N ILE A 257 -9.55 18.15 1.83
CA ILE A 257 -8.50 17.33 2.45
C ILE A 257 -7.15 17.66 1.83
N PHE A 258 -7.07 17.80 0.51
CA PHE A 258 -5.82 18.12 -0.19
C PHE A 258 -5.24 19.47 0.24
N ILE A 259 -6.07 20.52 0.29
CA ILE A 259 -5.67 21.85 0.77
C ILE A 259 -5.14 21.77 2.20
N ARG A 260 -5.83 21.04 3.08
CA ARG A 260 -5.45 20.92 4.49
C ARG A 260 -4.19 20.08 4.71
N LEU A 261 -3.97 19.05 3.90
CA LEU A 261 -2.74 18.26 3.91
C LEU A 261 -1.54 19.10 3.47
N HIS A 262 -1.72 20.02 2.51
CA HIS A 262 -0.66 20.91 2.07
C HIS A 262 -0.36 22.05 3.07
N SER A 263 -1.30 22.37 3.96
CA SER A 263 -1.11 23.38 5.01
C SER A 263 -0.47 22.84 6.31
N LEU A 264 -0.21 21.53 6.40
CA LEU A 264 0.33 20.82 7.56
C LEU A 264 1.86 20.62 7.46
#